data_AF-A0A9E7NES4-F1
#
_entry.id   AF-A0A9E7NES4-F1
#
_cell.length_a   1.000
_cell.length_b   1.000
_cell.length_c   1.000
_cell.angle_alpha   90.00
_cell.angle_beta   90.00
_cell.angle_gamma   90.00
#
_symmetry.space_group_name_H-M   'P 1'
#
loop_
_entity.id
_entity.type
_entity.pdbx_description
1 polymer ?
#
loop_
_entity_poly.entity_id
_entity_poly.type
_entity_poly.pdbx_seq_one_letter_code
_entity_poly.pdbx_strand_id
1 'polypeptide(L)'
;MQTHEFLIDESDPEGRLTHMAELREYVDARPETSALFAPGDAVTSNHWRQTLGDQALHSLGSWPAPEDRTSQKKARWVNPGYAHAHKYSDLEETCDCGYSYGWGRIGNIDGGAIDVHDADCSERSRRHAKLRLTFRRVAWLKTAALLWIRQPVARKRLGFDYDEAASRLIRGLPETYFDWYGRGKVIAANTMMVLRDLDVPTQLIADAYGTKRQTVYTYKAHCDHEYIARRAPDSLEDGRATT
;
A
#
# COMPACT_ATOMS: atom_id res chain seq x y z
N MET A 1 -11.80 -9.46 -15.84
CA MET A 1 -11.75 -9.68 -14.37
C MET A 1 -10.42 -9.12 -13.89
N GLN A 2 -10.38 -8.23 -12.88
CA GLN A 2 -9.11 -7.70 -12.38
C GLN A 2 -8.46 -8.67 -11.39
N THR A 3 -7.14 -8.83 -11.45
CA THR A 3 -6.31 -9.71 -10.61
C THR A 3 -4.99 -9.02 -10.22
N HIS A 4 -4.26 -9.59 -9.25
CA HIS A 4 -2.88 -9.24 -8.94
C HIS A 4 -1.94 -9.98 -9.91
N GLU A 5 -1.80 -9.44 -11.12
CA GLU A 5 -1.05 -10.07 -12.22
C GLU A 5 0.40 -10.42 -11.85
N PHE A 6 1.04 -9.66 -10.94
CA PHE A 6 2.40 -9.97 -10.49
C PHE A 6 2.52 -11.32 -9.75
N LEU A 7 1.42 -11.87 -9.22
CA LEU A 7 1.40 -13.19 -8.58
C LEU A 7 1.05 -14.33 -9.53
N ILE A 8 0.60 -14.03 -10.75
CA ILE A 8 0.14 -15.04 -11.71
C ILE A 8 1.23 -15.25 -12.76
N ASP A 9 1.65 -16.51 -12.89
CA ASP A 9 2.54 -16.97 -13.94
C ASP A 9 2.04 -18.33 -14.43
N GLU A 10 1.52 -18.41 -15.65
CA GLU A 10 0.99 -19.67 -16.18
C GLU A 10 2.10 -20.69 -16.45
N SER A 11 3.35 -20.24 -16.61
CA SER A 11 4.49 -21.12 -16.87
C SER A 11 5.12 -21.71 -15.59
N ASP A 12 4.98 -21.00 -14.47
CA ASP A 12 5.45 -21.40 -13.15
C ASP A 12 4.52 -20.84 -12.06
N PRO A 13 3.32 -21.42 -11.90
CA PRO A 13 2.27 -20.85 -11.04
C PRO A 13 2.60 -20.94 -9.56
N GLU A 14 3.53 -21.81 -9.17
CA GLU A 14 4.00 -21.94 -7.79
C GLU A 14 5.19 -21.04 -7.48
N GLY A 15 6.16 -20.89 -8.39
CA GLY A 15 7.42 -20.20 -8.10
C GLY A 15 7.26 -18.74 -7.65
N ARG A 16 6.35 -17.98 -8.28
CA ARG A 16 6.06 -16.61 -7.84
C ARG A 16 5.44 -16.56 -6.45
N LEU A 17 4.56 -17.51 -6.12
CA LEU A 17 3.94 -17.55 -4.80
C LEU A 17 4.90 -18.02 -3.72
N THR A 18 5.80 -18.95 -4.03
CA THR A 18 6.88 -19.36 -3.13
C THR A 18 7.75 -18.16 -2.78
N HIS A 19 8.23 -17.40 -3.77
CA HIS A 19 9.00 -16.18 -3.51
C HIS A 19 8.19 -15.12 -2.73
N MET A 20 6.89 -14.99 -2.99
CA MET A 20 6.04 -14.06 -2.26
C MET A 20 5.83 -14.48 -0.80
N ALA A 21 5.65 -15.78 -0.53
CA ALA A 21 5.52 -16.35 0.81
C ALA A 21 6.82 -16.17 1.61
N GLU A 22 7.98 -16.48 1.02
CA GLU A 22 9.30 -16.25 1.62
C GLU A 22 9.51 -14.77 1.96
N LEU A 23 9.19 -13.88 1.02
CA LEU A 23 9.33 -12.45 1.23
C LEU A 23 8.42 -11.95 2.36
N ARG A 24 7.20 -12.46 2.45
CA ARG A 24 6.27 -12.13 3.54
C ARG A 24 6.80 -12.62 4.88
N GLU A 25 7.18 -13.88 4.98
CA GLU A 25 7.73 -14.48 6.21
C GLU A 25 8.92 -13.66 6.70
N TYR A 26 9.83 -13.28 5.80
CA TYR A 26 10.96 -12.44 6.13
C TYR A 26 10.56 -11.07 6.67
N VAL A 27 9.60 -10.39 6.03
CA VAL A 27 9.13 -9.06 6.46
C VAL A 27 8.42 -9.15 7.81
N ASP A 28 7.56 -10.16 8.01
CA ASP A 28 6.80 -10.36 9.25
C ASP A 28 7.70 -10.77 10.43
N ALA A 29 8.81 -11.48 10.16
CA ALA A 29 9.79 -11.86 11.18
C ALA A 29 10.70 -10.71 11.64
N ARG A 30 10.66 -9.54 10.98
CA ARG A 30 11.55 -8.42 11.35
C ARG A 30 11.11 -7.79 12.68
N PRO A 31 12.07 -7.46 13.56
CA PRO A 31 11.74 -6.74 14.78
C PRO A 31 11.27 -5.31 14.46
N GLU A 32 10.39 -4.78 15.32
CA GLU A 32 9.87 -3.40 15.23
C GLU A 32 10.96 -2.31 15.38
N THR A 33 12.19 -2.69 15.71
CA THR A 33 13.38 -1.82 15.80
C THR A 33 14.16 -1.75 14.49
N SER A 34 13.90 -2.66 13.54
CA SER A 34 14.62 -2.71 12.28
C SER A 34 13.89 -1.92 11.20
N ALA A 35 14.43 -0.75 10.87
CA ALA A 35 13.79 0.18 9.94
C ALA A 35 13.83 -0.25 8.47
N LEU A 36 14.96 -0.81 8.03
CA LEU A 36 15.25 -1.04 6.62
C LEU A 36 15.68 -2.48 6.36
N PHE A 37 15.42 -2.97 5.16
CA PHE A 37 15.90 -4.27 4.68
C PHE A 37 16.27 -4.21 3.19
N ALA A 38 17.09 -5.16 2.73
CA ALA A 38 17.23 -5.40 1.29
C ALA A 38 16.39 -6.63 0.94
N PRO A 39 15.64 -6.61 -0.17
CA PRO A 39 14.85 -7.77 -0.56
C PRO A 39 15.68 -9.03 -0.86
N GLY A 40 16.93 -8.87 -1.32
CA GLY A 40 17.85 -10.00 -1.51
C GLY A 40 18.31 -10.67 -0.22
N ASP A 41 18.00 -10.08 0.94
CA ASP A 41 18.20 -10.73 2.24
C ASP A 41 17.06 -11.72 2.56
N ALA A 42 15.92 -11.63 1.86
CA ALA A 42 14.69 -12.39 2.10
C ALA A 42 14.57 -13.64 1.24
N VAL A 43 14.89 -13.51 -0.05
CA VAL A 43 14.75 -14.58 -1.03
C VAL A 43 16.14 -15.03 -1.46
N THR A 44 16.43 -16.32 -1.27
CA THR A 44 17.75 -16.91 -1.58
C THR A 44 18.07 -16.86 -3.08
N SER A 45 17.04 -16.76 -3.93
CA SER A 45 17.17 -16.58 -5.38
C SER A 45 17.23 -15.09 -5.74
N ASN A 46 18.24 -14.67 -6.51
CA ASN A 46 18.29 -13.30 -7.04
C ASN A 46 17.22 -13.03 -8.12
N HIS A 47 16.47 -14.05 -8.54
CA HIS A 47 15.47 -13.98 -9.62
C HIS A 47 14.15 -13.37 -9.17
N TRP A 48 13.87 -13.31 -7.86
CA TRP A 48 12.59 -12.82 -7.34
C TRP A 48 12.23 -11.41 -7.86
N ARG A 49 13.23 -10.53 -8.06
CA ARG A 49 12.99 -9.16 -8.54
C ARG A 49 12.57 -9.11 -10.01
N GLN A 50 13.06 -10.06 -10.81
CA GLN A 50 12.66 -10.21 -12.22
C GLN A 50 11.26 -10.81 -12.32
N THR A 51 10.86 -11.65 -11.36
CA THR A 51 9.57 -12.37 -11.38
C THR A 51 8.42 -11.59 -10.73
N LEU A 52 8.64 -10.95 -9.58
CA LEU A 52 7.59 -10.28 -8.80
C LEU A 52 7.61 -8.75 -8.92
N GLY A 53 8.79 -8.16 -9.14
CA GLY A 53 9.00 -6.71 -9.17
C GLY A 53 8.65 -6.01 -7.85
N ASP A 54 8.58 -4.68 -7.92
CA ASP A 54 8.35 -3.81 -6.75
C ASP A 54 6.90 -3.91 -6.20
N GLN A 55 5.95 -4.43 -7.00
CA GLN A 55 4.55 -4.61 -6.59
C GLN A 55 4.40 -5.61 -5.43
N ALA A 56 5.23 -6.66 -5.37
CA ALA A 56 5.23 -7.59 -4.25
C ALA A 56 5.58 -6.89 -2.93
N LEU A 57 6.64 -6.08 -2.91
CA LEU A 57 7.03 -5.30 -1.74
C LEU A 57 5.97 -4.28 -1.34
N HIS A 58 5.36 -3.62 -2.32
CA HIS A 58 4.22 -2.74 -2.06
C HIS A 58 3.05 -3.50 -1.43
N SER A 59 2.73 -4.71 -1.89
CA SER A 59 1.64 -5.53 -1.33
C SER A 59 1.90 -5.98 0.12
N LEU A 60 3.17 -5.98 0.55
CA LEU A 60 3.56 -6.18 1.95
C LEU A 60 3.44 -4.90 2.80
N GLY A 61 3.06 -3.77 2.19
CA GLY A 61 3.06 -2.46 2.83
C GLY A 61 4.44 -1.82 2.92
N SER A 62 5.44 -2.37 2.23
CA SER A 62 6.79 -1.80 2.16
C SER A 62 6.89 -0.74 1.05
N TRP A 63 7.87 0.15 1.17
CA TRP A 63 8.19 1.15 0.16
C TRP A 63 9.70 1.41 0.08
N PRO A 64 10.21 1.93 -1.04
CA PRO A 64 11.61 2.26 -1.16
C PRO A 64 11.99 3.31 -0.12
N ALA A 65 13.14 3.11 0.53
CA ALA A 65 13.70 4.11 1.42
C ALA A 65 14.26 5.29 0.59
N PRO A 66 14.03 6.55 1.01
CA PRO A 66 14.64 7.72 0.38
C PRO A 66 16.17 7.60 0.31
N GLU A 67 16.77 7.96 -0.83
CA GLU A 67 18.22 7.79 -1.08
C GLU A 67 19.08 8.52 -0.05
N ASP A 68 18.66 9.74 0.34
CA ASP A 68 19.31 10.58 1.35
C ASP A 68 19.33 9.96 2.75
N ARG A 69 18.46 8.97 3.01
CA ARG A 69 18.37 8.22 4.27
C ARG A 69 19.09 6.88 4.21
N THR A 70 19.74 6.56 3.10
CA THR A 70 20.47 5.30 2.92
C THR A 70 21.92 5.57 2.52
N SER A 71 22.89 5.07 3.29
CA SER A 71 24.32 5.22 2.97
C SER A 71 24.83 4.22 1.92
N GLN A 72 23.95 3.40 1.34
CA GLN A 72 24.33 2.23 0.55
C GLN A 72 23.86 2.34 -0.90
N LYS A 73 24.71 1.88 -1.83
CA LYS A 73 24.39 1.78 -3.27
C LYS A 73 23.24 0.81 -3.62
N LYS A 74 22.77 0.02 -2.65
CA LYS A 74 21.73 -1.00 -2.87
C LYS A 74 20.37 -0.44 -2.44
N ALA A 75 19.35 -0.62 -3.28
CA ALA A 75 17.97 -0.24 -2.96
C ALA A 75 17.51 -0.92 -1.66
N ARG A 76 17.22 -0.11 -0.63
CA ARG A 76 16.66 -0.55 0.64
C ARG A 76 15.17 -0.25 0.68
N TRP A 77 14.44 -1.08 1.42
CA TRP A 77 13.00 -0.98 1.58
C TRP A 77 12.68 -0.82 3.06
N VAL A 78 11.63 -0.05 3.34
CA VAL A 78 11.17 0.23 4.69
C VAL A 78 10.39 -0.96 5.22
N ASN A 79 10.75 -1.43 6.40
CA ASN A 79 9.99 -2.41 7.15
C ASN A 79 8.68 -1.77 7.64
N PRO A 80 7.50 -2.22 7.18
CA PRO A 80 6.22 -1.69 7.63
C PRO A 80 5.96 -1.97 9.12
N GLY A 81 6.64 -2.95 9.72
CA GLY A 81 6.62 -3.26 11.15
C GLY A 81 7.41 -2.27 12.02
N TYR A 82 8.32 -1.48 11.45
CA TYR A 82 9.14 -0.54 12.23
C TYR A 82 8.29 0.51 12.96
N ALA A 83 8.56 0.74 14.25
CA ALA A 83 7.79 1.65 15.09
C ALA A 83 7.73 3.08 14.53
N HIS A 84 8.81 3.51 13.85
CA HIS A 84 8.90 4.83 13.24
C HIS A 84 9.00 4.76 11.71
N ALA A 85 8.33 3.79 11.07
CA ALA A 85 8.34 3.63 9.61
C ALA A 85 7.98 4.93 8.86
N HIS A 86 7.06 5.73 9.41
CA HIS A 86 6.69 7.03 8.84
C HIS A 86 7.85 8.01 8.65
N LYS A 87 8.93 7.87 9.42
CA LYS A 87 10.16 8.65 9.27
C LYS A 87 10.94 8.33 7.99
N TYR A 88 10.56 7.27 7.27
CA TYR A 88 11.15 6.89 5.99
C TYR A 88 10.16 7.05 4.84
N SER A 89 9.09 7.86 5.01
CA SER A 89 8.19 8.18 3.90
C SER A 89 8.96 8.76 2.71
N ASP A 90 8.70 8.23 1.53
CA ASP A 90 9.17 8.72 0.23
C ASP A 90 8.11 9.59 -0.48
N LEU A 91 7.00 9.89 0.22
CA LEU A 91 5.95 10.77 -0.25
C LEU A 91 6.34 12.21 0.07
N GLU A 92 7.18 12.75 -0.80
CA GLU A 92 7.73 14.10 -0.71
C GLU A 92 7.51 14.85 -2.04
N GLU A 93 7.45 16.18 -1.97
CA GLU A 93 7.22 17.10 -3.08
C GLU A 93 7.98 18.40 -2.85
N THR A 94 8.77 18.80 -3.84
CA THR A 94 9.52 20.05 -3.77
C THR A 94 8.72 21.19 -4.39
N CYS A 95 8.63 22.30 -3.65
CA CYS A 95 8.14 23.58 -4.13
C CYS A 95 9.13 24.18 -5.12
N ASP A 96 8.66 25.05 -6.01
CA ASP A 96 9.50 25.67 -7.04
C ASP A 96 10.68 26.48 -6.45
N CYS A 97 10.57 26.95 -5.21
CA CYS A 97 11.66 27.61 -4.47
C CYS A 97 12.66 26.65 -3.82
N GLY A 98 12.59 25.34 -4.08
CA GLY A 98 13.47 24.31 -3.51
C GLY A 98 13.07 23.78 -2.13
N TYR A 99 12.01 24.31 -1.51
CA TYR A 99 11.51 23.80 -0.23
C TYR A 99 10.79 22.47 -0.41
N SER A 100 11.20 21.41 0.29
CA SER A 100 10.54 20.09 0.23
C SER A 100 9.44 19.94 1.27
N TYR A 101 8.26 19.56 0.82
CA TYR A 101 7.19 18.98 1.61
C TYR A 101 7.35 17.46 1.60
N GLY A 102 6.96 16.76 2.66
CA GLY A 102 7.48 15.41 2.92
C GLY A 102 8.04 15.40 4.34
N TRP A 103 8.53 14.29 4.87
CA TRP A 103 8.89 14.28 6.29
C TRP A 103 10.16 15.12 6.56
N GLY A 104 10.03 16.12 7.46
CA GLY A 104 11.01 17.19 7.78
C GLY A 104 10.64 18.54 7.13
N ARG A 105 9.65 19.32 7.61
CA ARG A 105 9.73 20.22 8.79
C ARG A 105 8.37 20.40 9.50
N ILE A 106 7.88 19.38 10.20
CA ILE A 106 6.88 19.59 11.26
C ILE A 106 7.44 18.92 12.50
N GLY A 107 8.09 19.72 13.35
CA GLY A 107 8.65 19.27 14.64
C GLY A 107 10.12 18.89 14.60
N ASN A 108 11.00 19.89 14.55
CA ASN A 108 12.18 19.77 15.40
C ASN A 108 11.69 19.85 16.84
N ILE A 109 11.79 18.73 17.55
CA ILE A 109 12.23 18.77 18.94
C ILE A 109 13.70 19.24 18.83
N ASP A 110 13.94 20.47 19.30
CA ASP A 110 15.24 21.12 19.53
C ASP A 110 16.04 21.79 18.39
N GLY A 111 15.42 22.37 17.35
CA GLY A 111 16.24 23.11 16.38
C GLY A 111 15.56 23.77 15.18
N GLY A 112 14.57 24.63 15.37
CA GLY A 112 14.30 25.74 14.42
C GLY A 112 14.35 25.41 12.91
N ALA A 113 13.45 24.58 12.42
CA ALA A 113 13.19 24.54 10.98
C ALA A 113 11.99 25.45 10.70
N ILE A 114 12.26 26.76 10.75
CA ILE A 114 11.33 27.82 10.36
C ILE A 114 10.79 27.47 8.96
N ASP A 115 9.51 27.70 8.68
CA ASP A 115 8.88 27.50 7.37
C ASP A 115 9.40 28.55 6.35
N VAL A 116 10.73 28.65 6.19
CA VAL A 116 11.41 29.64 5.34
C VAL A 116 11.44 29.08 3.95
N HIS A 117 10.32 29.25 3.27
CA HIS A 117 10.39 29.49 1.85
C HIS A 117 11.28 30.70 1.59
N ASP A 118 11.94 30.73 0.43
CA ASP A 118 12.56 31.95 -0.06
C ASP A 118 11.53 33.10 -0.03
N ALA A 119 11.97 34.33 0.27
CA ALA A 119 11.10 35.49 0.40
C ALA A 119 10.23 35.69 -0.86
N ASP A 120 10.77 35.31 -2.02
CA ASP A 120 10.12 35.41 -3.33
C ASP A 120 9.25 34.20 -3.70
N CYS A 121 9.11 33.21 -2.81
CA CYS A 121 8.28 32.04 -3.11
C CYS A 121 6.79 32.41 -3.15
N SER A 122 6.18 32.32 -4.34
CA SER A 122 4.76 32.64 -4.50
C SER A 122 3.85 31.70 -3.69
N GLU A 123 2.75 32.23 -3.13
CA GLU A 123 1.74 31.41 -2.47
C GLU A 123 1.18 30.32 -3.41
N ARG A 124 1.06 30.63 -4.70
CA ARG A 124 0.62 29.71 -5.74
C ARG A 124 1.52 28.47 -5.82
N SER A 125 2.83 28.65 -5.87
CA SER A 125 3.82 27.55 -5.91
C SER A 125 3.73 26.66 -4.66
N ARG A 126 3.55 27.28 -3.48
CA ARG A 126 3.36 26.56 -2.21
C ARG A 126 2.08 25.72 -2.23
N ARG A 127 0.95 26.31 -2.65
CA ARG A 127 -0.33 25.60 -2.78
C ARG A 127 -0.25 24.45 -3.79
N HIS A 128 0.40 24.66 -4.94
CA HIS A 128 0.59 23.61 -5.94
C HIS A 128 1.40 22.43 -5.40
N ALA A 129 2.53 22.68 -4.74
CA ALA A 129 3.35 21.61 -4.17
C ALA A 129 2.61 20.80 -3.09
N LYS A 130 1.87 21.48 -2.18
CA LYS A 130 0.99 20.83 -1.21
C LYS A 130 -0.10 19.99 -1.89
N LEU A 131 -0.69 20.49 -2.97
CA LEU A 131 -1.71 19.76 -3.73
C LEU A 131 -1.13 18.52 -4.42
N ARG A 132 0.07 18.61 -5.03
CA ARG A 132 0.78 17.46 -5.60
C ARG A 132 1.06 16.39 -4.53
N LEU A 133 1.50 16.81 -3.35
CA LEU A 133 1.78 15.89 -2.24
C LEU A 133 0.50 15.17 -1.79
N THR A 134 -0.59 15.92 -1.66
CA THR A 134 -1.92 15.35 -1.37
C THR A 134 -2.32 14.32 -2.41
N PHE A 135 -2.18 14.62 -3.71
CA PHE A 135 -2.50 13.65 -4.76
C PHE A 135 -1.62 12.40 -4.71
N ARG A 136 -0.32 12.53 -4.45
CA ARG A 136 0.57 11.36 -4.28
C ARG A 136 0.18 10.50 -3.08
N ARG A 137 -0.17 11.12 -1.96
CA ARG A 137 -0.66 10.41 -0.77
C ARG A 137 -1.98 9.69 -1.02
N VAL A 138 -2.92 10.33 -1.71
CA VAL A 138 -4.18 9.71 -2.13
C VAL A 138 -3.93 8.56 -3.10
N ALA A 139 -3.04 8.73 -4.07
CA ALA A 139 -2.66 7.68 -5.02
C ALA A 139 -2.04 6.47 -4.31
N TRP A 140 -1.17 6.70 -3.33
CA TRP A 140 -0.65 5.63 -2.49
C TRP A 140 -1.77 4.93 -1.70
N LEU A 141 -2.65 5.65 -1.04
CA LEU A 141 -3.78 5.07 -0.30
C LEU A 141 -4.64 4.19 -1.21
N LYS A 142 -4.95 4.66 -2.41
CA LYS A 142 -5.68 3.88 -3.42
C LYS A 142 -4.93 2.62 -3.82
N THR A 143 -3.63 2.74 -4.10
CA THR A 143 -2.77 1.60 -4.47
C THR A 143 -2.73 0.57 -3.35
N ALA A 144 -2.48 1.01 -2.12
CA ALA A 144 -2.43 0.15 -0.95
C ALA A 144 -3.77 -0.57 -0.72
N ALA A 145 -4.89 0.14 -0.86
CA ALA A 145 -6.21 -0.45 -0.74
C ALA A 145 -6.49 -1.50 -1.83
N LEU A 146 -6.10 -1.23 -3.08
CA LEU A 146 -6.26 -2.17 -4.20
C LEU A 146 -5.34 -3.40 -4.08
N LEU A 147 -4.14 -3.24 -3.51
CA LEU A 147 -3.26 -4.35 -3.11
C LEU A 147 -3.71 -5.06 -1.83
N TRP A 148 -4.90 -4.72 -1.34
CA TRP A 148 -5.53 -5.32 -0.16
C TRP A 148 -4.75 -5.13 1.16
N ILE A 149 -4.05 -4.01 1.28
CA ILE A 149 -3.33 -3.61 2.50
C ILE A 149 -4.29 -2.95 3.47
N ARG A 150 -4.20 -3.29 4.76
CA ARG A 150 -5.03 -2.66 5.79
C ARG A 150 -4.61 -1.21 6.02
N GLN A 151 -5.59 -0.34 6.27
CA GLN A 151 -5.38 1.10 6.48
C GLN A 151 -4.30 1.42 7.55
N PRO A 152 -4.23 0.74 8.71
CA PRO A 152 -3.21 1.02 9.72
C PRO A 152 -1.76 0.75 9.25
N VAL A 153 -1.58 -0.13 8.27
CA VAL A 153 -0.27 -0.38 7.64
C VAL A 153 -0.02 0.67 6.55
N ALA A 154 -1.00 0.89 5.67
CA ALA A 154 -0.90 1.85 4.57
C ALA A 154 -0.59 3.28 5.06
N ARG A 155 -1.16 3.70 6.20
CA ARG A 155 -0.95 5.04 6.76
C ARG A 155 0.51 5.30 7.18
N LYS A 156 1.27 4.25 7.51
CA LYS A 156 2.66 4.41 7.96
C LYS A 156 3.53 5.08 6.89
N ARG A 157 3.26 4.87 5.59
CA ARG A 157 3.99 5.55 4.51
C ARG A 157 3.62 7.02 4.35
N LEU A 158 2.53 7.52 4.92
CA LEU A 158 2.05 8.89 4.66
C LEU A 158 2.92 9.99 5.28
N GLY A 159 3.82 9.63 6.20
CA GLY A 159 4.74 10.55 6.84
C GLY A 159 4.13 11.32 8.03
N PHE A 160 3.07 10.80 8.64
CA PHE A 160 2.45 11.36 9.85
C PHE A 160 1.85 10.26 10.72
N ASP A 161 1.70 10.55 12.02
CA ASP A 161 1.38 9.57 13.07
C ASP A 161 -0.14 9.38 13.33
N TYR A 162 -1.02 10.20 12.71
CA TYR A 162 -2.42 10.31 13.12
C TYR A 162 -3.46 9.76 12.13
N ASP A 163 -4.48 9.06 12.66
CA ASP A 163 -5.65 8.55 11.92
C ASP A 163 -6.49 9.63 11.23
N GLU A 164 -6.60 10.80 11.84
CA GLU A 164 -7.41 11.89 11.27
C GLU A 164 -6.83 12.43 9.96
N ALA A 165 -5.51 12.40 9.80
CA ALA A 165 -4.86 12.97 8.62
C ALA A 165 -5.12 12.14 7.36
N ALA A 166 -5.15 10.81 7.46
CA ALA A 166 -5.51 9.95 6.33
C ALA A 166 -6.98 10.13 5.92
N SER A 167 -7.89 10.22 6.89
CA SER A 167 -9.32 10.47 6.65
C SER A 167 -9.58 11.85 6.05
N ARG A 168 -8.80 12.87 6.43
CA ARG A 168 -8.87 14.22 5.84
C ARG A 168 -8.41 14.26 4.39
N LEU A 169 -7.40 13.46 3.99
CA LEU A 169 -6.89 13.43 2.62
C LEU A 169 -7.94 12.95 1.60
N ILE A 170 -8.81 12.04 2.02
CA ILE A 170 -9.86 11.46 1.17
C ILE A 170 -11.21 12.13 1.36
N ARG A 171 -11.31 13.12 2.26
CA ARG A 171 -12.56 13.83 2.53
C ARG A 171 -12.97 14.64 1.29
N GLY A 172 -14.16 14.35 0.76
CA GLY A 172 -14.68 15.00 -0.44
C GLY A 172 -14.30 14.31 -1.75
N LEU A 173 -13.55 13.21 -1.71
CA LEU A 173 -13.44 12.32 -2.86
C LEU A 173 -14.73 11.50 -3.00
N PRO A 174 -15.11 11.10 -4.23
CA PRO A 174 -16.30 10.28 -4.45
C PRO A 174 -16.18 8.87 -3.87
N GLU A 175 -14.96 8.45 -3.51
CA GLU A 175 -14.67 7.11 -3.00
C GLU A 175 -13.78 7.22 -1.77
N THR A 176 -14.08 6.39 -0.78
CA THR A 176 -13.30 6.26 0.44
C THR A 176 -12.22 5.18 0.29
N TYR A 177 -11.31 5.12 1.27
CA TYR A 177 -10.37 4.01 1.37
C TYR A 177 -11.08 2.66 1.44
N PHE A 178 -12.23 2.57 2.13
CA PHE A 178 -12.97 1.32 2.30
C PHE A 178 -13.60 0.84 0.99
N ASP A 179 -13.99 1.76 0.11
CA ASP A 179 -14.50 1.42 -1.22
C ASP A 179 -13.39 0.83 -2.09
N TRP A 180 -12.20 1.44 -2.06
CA TRP A 180 -11.02 0.92 -2.74
C TRP A 180 -10.58 -0.42 -2.17
N TYR A 181 -10.60 -0.56 -0.84
CA TYR A 181 -10.21 -1.78 -0.15
C TYR A 181 -11.20 -2.91 -0.45
N GLY A 182 -12.49 -2.62 -0.53
CA GLY A 182 -13.52 -3.57 -0.98
C GLY A 182 -13.23 -4.09 -2.39
N ARG A 183 -12.79 -3.22 -3.31
CA ARG A 183 -12.32 -3.67 -4.64
C ARG A 183 -11.04 -4.49 -4.57
N GLY A 184 -10.07 -4.09 -3.73
CA GLY A 184 -8.85 -4.89 -3.50
C GLY A 184 -9.15 -6.31 -3.02
N LYS A 185 -10.16 -6.48 -2.14
CA LYS A 185 -10.65 -7.81 -1.76
C LYS A 185 -11.13 -8.62 -2.96
N VAL A 186 -11.93 -8.02 -3.84
CA VAL A 186 -12.44 -8.69 -5.05
C VAL A 186 -11.29 -9.07 -5.99
N ILE A 187 -10.32 -8.18 -6.18
CA ILE A 187 -9.12 -8.46 -6.99
C ILE A 187 -8.32 -9.63 -6.40
N ALA A 188 -8.09 -9.63 -5.09
CA ALA A 188 -7.43 -10.73 -4.40
C ALA A 188 -8.22 -12.05 -4.55
N ALA A 189 -9.54 -12.03 -4.39
CA ALA A 189 -10.40 -13.19 -4.58
C ALA A 189 -10.28 -13.78 -5.99
N ASN A 190 -10.36 -12.93 -7.01
CA ASN A 190 -10.20 -13.35 -8.41
C ASN A 190 -8.83 -13.97 -8.66
N THR A 191 -7.77 -13.38 -8.09
CA THR A 191 -6.40 -13.91 -8.21
C THR A 191 -6.29 -15.29 -7.58
N MET A 192 -6.83 -15.46 -6.36
CA MET A 192 -6.84 -16.74 -5.66
C MET A 192 -7.61 -17.82 -6.45
N MET A 193 -8.68 -17.45 -7.16
CA MET A 193 -9.40 -18.38 -8.03
C MET A 193 -8.55 -18.82 -9.21
N VAL A 194 -7.95 -17.87 -9.94
CA VAL A 194 -7.08 -18.18 -11.07
C VAL A 194 -5.94 -19.11 -10.64
N LEU A 195 -5.29 -18.82 -9.52
CA LEU A 195 -4.21 -19.67 -8.99
C LEU A 195 -4.70 -21.08 -8.63
N ARG A 196 -5.92 -21.21 -8.10
CA ARG A 196 -6.52 -22.54 -7.84
C ARG A 196 -6.86 -23.29 -9.13
N ASP A 197 -7.31 -22.58 -10.16
CA ASP A 197 -7.60 -23.17 -11.48
C ASP A 197 -6.30 -23.60 -12.19
N LEU A 198 -5.15 -23.05 -11.78
CA LEU A 198 -3.80 -23.49 -12.15
C LEU A 198 -3.24 -24.57 -11.21
N ASP A 199 -4.10 -25.25 -10.44
CA ASP A 199 -3.77 -26.33 -9.51
C ASP A 199 -2.76 -25.97 -8.39
N VAL A 200 -2.55 -24.69 -8.10
CA VAL A 200 -1.65 -24.26 -7.03
C VAL A 200 -2.18 -24.70 -5.66
N PRO A 201 -1.33 -25.25 -4.76
CA PRO A 201 -1.71 -25.59 -3.40
C PRO A 201 -2.33 -24.41 -2.65
N THR A 202 -3.55 -24.61 -2.11
CA THR A 202 -4.28 -23.55 -1.38
C THR A 202 -3.48 -22.98 -0.19
N GLN A 203 -2.65 -23.81 0.44
CA GLN A 203 -1.78 -23.35 1.53
C GLN A 203 -0.76 -22.31 1.03
N LEU A 204 -0.11 -22.56 -0.11
CA LEU A 204 0.86 -21.63 -0.69
C LEU A 204 0.21 -20.29 -1.08
N ILE A 205 -0.99 -20.32 -1.64
CA ILE A 205 -1.78 -19.10 -1.92
C ILE A 205 -2.05 -18.34 -0.60
N ALA A 206 -2.42 -19.05 0.45
CA ALA A 206 -2.71 -18.45 1.75
C ALA A 206 -1.47 -17.79 2.35
N ASP A 207 -0.32 -18.46 2.27
CA ASP A 207 0.96 -17.98 2.79
C ASP A 207 1.42 -16.72 2.04
N ALA A 208 1.35 -16.70 0.71
CA ALA A 208 1.69 -15.53 -0.10
C ALA A 208 0.84 -14.28 0.25
N TYR A 209 -0.44 -14.47 0.55
CA TYR A 209 -1.36 -13.40 0.97
C TYR A 209 -1.32 -13.09 2.47
N GLY A 210 -0.64 -13.89 3.30
CA GLY A 210 -0.63 -13.73 4.75
C GLY A 210 -2.01 -13.96 5.38
N THR A 211 -2.74 -14.95 4.86
CA THR A 211 -4.10 -15.28 5.28
C THR A 211 -4.22 -16.75 5.70
N LYS A 212 -5.37 -17.13 6.24
CA LYS A 212 -5.64 -18.53 6.59
C LYS A 212 -6.07 -19.29 5.34
N ARG A 213 -5.71 -20.58 5.23
CA ARG A 213 -6.16 -21.49 4.15
C ARG A 213 -7.68 -21.45 3.95
N GLN A 214 -8.45 -21.42 5.04
CA GLN A 214 -9.91 -21.33 4.98
C GLN A 214 -10.41 -20.08 4.25
N THR A 215 -9.70 -18.95 4.40
CA THR A 215 -10.04 -17.70 3.73
C THR A 215 -10.00 -17.86 2.22
N VAL A 216 -9.03 -18.61 1.67
CA VAL A 216 -8.90 -18.85 0.22
C VAL A 216 -10.12 -19.62 -0.34
N TYR A 217 -10.69 -20.55 0.43
CA TYR A 217 -11.89 -21.30 0.00
C TYR A 217 -13.17 -20.46 0.04
N THR A 218 -13.33 -19.61 1.05
CA THR A 218 -14.58 -18.89 1.29
C THR A 218 -14.63 -17.52 0.62
N TYR A 219 -13.50 -17.05 0.08
CA TYR A 219 -13.36 -15.64 -0.27
C TYR A 219 -14.28 -15.16 -1.37
N LYS A 220 -14.51 -15.95 -2.42
CA LYS A 220 -15.37 -15.52 -3.55
C LYS A 220 -16.81 -15.29 -3.10
N ALA A 221 -17.38 -16.26 -2.36
CA ALA A 221 -18.74 -16.17 -1.87
C ALA A 221 -18.93 -14.95 -0.95
N HIS A 222 -17.95 -14.65 -0.10
CA HIS A 222 -18.03 -13.50 0.81
C HIS A 222 -17.87 -12.15 0.09
N CYS A 223 -16.99 -12.07 -0.91
CA CYS A 223 -16.74 -10.82 -1.65
C CYS A 223 -17.91 -10.45 -2.58
N ASP A 224 -18.53 -11.42 -3.25
CA ASP A 224 -19.68 -11.16 -4.12
C ASP A 224 -20.87 -10.64 -3.29
N HIS A 225 -21.13 -11.22 -2.10
CA HIS A 225 -22.19 -10.76 -1.20
C HIS A 225 -21.90 -9.38 -0.56
N GLU A 226 -20.69 -9.14 -0.03
CA GLU A 226 -20.35 -7.85 0.61
C GLU A 226 -20.32 -6.69 -0.40
N TYR A 227 -19.81 -6.92 -1.62
CA TYR A 227 -19.70 -5.87 -2.63
C TYR A 227 -21.07 -5.46 -3.18
N ILE A 228 -21.95 -6.44 -3.44
CA ILE A 228 -23.32 -6.17 -3.88
C ILE A 228 -24.10 -5.44 -2.77
N ALA A 229 -24.00 -5.89 -1.51
CA ALA A 229 -24.71 -5.28 -0.40
C ALA A 229 -24.32 -3.80 -0.14
N ARG A 230 -23.05 -3.42 -0.35
CA ARG A 230 -22.57 -2.04 -0.18
C ARG A 230 -22.95 -1.10 -1.33
N ARG A 231 -23.25 -1.62 -2.52
CA ARG A 231 -23.70 -0.85 -3.69
C ARG A 231 -25.21 -0.76 -3.83
N ALA A 232 -25.96 -1.52 -3.02
CA ALA A 232 -27.41 -1.49 -3.00
C ALA A 232 -28.07 -0.62 -1.90
N PRO A 233 -27.58 0.58 -1.49
CA PRO A 233 -28.38 1.45 -0.62
C PRO A 233 -29.62 2.06 -1.30
N ASP A 234 -29.61 2.30 -2.61
CA ASP A 234 -30.60 3.18 -3.24
C ASP A 234 -31.62 2.50 -4.19
N SER A 235 -31.53 1.18 -4.42
CA SER A 235 -32.42 0.51 -5.39
C SER A 235 -33.65 -0.16 -4.78
N LEU A 236 -33.98 0.12 -3.51
CA LEU A 236 -35.13 -0.50 -2.82
C LEU A 236 -36.15 0.52 -2.28
N GLU A 237 -35.97 1.83 -2.47
CA GLU A 237 -36.96 2.83 -2.03
C GLU A 237 -38.01 3.23 -3.10
N ASP A 238 -37.89 2.81 -4.36
CA ASP A 238 -38.85 3.18 -5.42
C ASP A 238 -40.10 2.28 -5.54
N GLY A 239 -40.40 1.48 -4.52
CA GLY A 239 -41.48 0.47 -4.55
C GLY A 239 -42.75 0.80 -3.76
N ARG A 240 -42.86 1.96 -3.10
CA ARG A 240 -44.04 2.29 -2.28
C ARG A 240 -44.51 3.73 -2.44
N ALA A 241 -45.17 4.02 -3.56
CA ALA A 241 -46.24 5.02 -3.62
C ALA A 241 -47.02 4.87 -4.94
N THR A 242 -48.09 4.07 -4.95
CA THR A 242 -49.37 4.38 -5.63
C THR A 242 -50.37 3.26 -5.35
N THR A 243 -51.18 3.45 -4.31
CA THR A 243 -52.57 2.96 -4.24
C THR A 243 -53.39 4.03 -3.57
#